data_AF-A0A1D9QLT0-F1
#
_entry.id   AF-A0A1D9QLT0-F1
#
_cell.length_a   1.000
_cell.length_b   1.000
_cell.length_c   1.000
_cell.angle_alpha   90.00
_cell.angle_beta   90.00
_cell.angle_gamma   90.00
#
_symmetry.space_group_name_H-M   'P 1'
#
loop_
_entity.id
_entity.type
_entity.pdbx_description
1 polymer ?
#
loop_
_entity_poly.entity_id
_entity_poly.type
_entity_poly.pdbx_seq_one_letter_code
_entity_poly.pdbx_strand_id
1 'polypeptide(L)'
;MQANQIFNTVLASNGSSASPTRRYAKRMIRLVESQNAEIALLRKQLADTQEVIETRKKRTKGKRVKLQGQFVFSTKEILKIVHEAEEKPKEKKLRGRPRKRPIEESEEEIEEEELENSSNDSELELEDCVARRTRSRVE
;
A
#
# COMPACT_ATOMS: atom_id res chain seq x y z
N MET A 1 -19.30 -17.12 -11.76
CA MET A 1 -19.71 -18.52 -12.10
C MET A 1 -20.77 -18.62 -13.19
N GLN A 2 -21.54 -17.55 -13.47
CA GLN A 2 -22.60 -17.56 -14.48
C GLN A 2 -22.13 -17.94 -15.89
N ALA A 3 -20.94 -17.49 -16.31
CA ALA A 3 -20.36 -17.85 -17.61
C ALA A 3 -20.15 -19.36 -17.80
N ASN A 4 -19.61 -20.05 -16.79
CA ASN A 4 -19.41 -21.52 -16.84
C ASN A 4 -20.75 -22.26 -16.84
N GLN A 5 -21.75 -21.76 -16.12
CA GLN A 5 -23.09 -22.32 -16.12
C GLN A 5 -23.74 -22.21 -17.50
N ILE A 6 -23.70 -21.03 -18.13
CA ILE A 6 -24.20 -20.79 -19.48
C ILE A 6 -23.47 -21.67 -20.51
N PHE A 7 -22.15 -21.80 -20.39
CA PHE A 7 -21.39 -22.65 -21.29
C PHE A 7 -21.73 -24.14 -21.12
N ASN A 8 -21.95 -24.60 -19.88
CA ASN A 8 -22.38 -25.96 -19.59
C ASN A 8 -23.79 -26.26 -20.12
N THR A 9 -24.73 -25.31 -20.06
CA THR A 9 -26.09 -25.48 -20.60
C THR A 9 -26.07 -25.56 -22.12
N VAL A 10 -25.27 -24.71 -22.78
CA VAL A 10 -25.05 -24.75 -24.24
C VAL A 10 -24.36 -26.06 -24.66
N LEU A 11 -23.38 -26.53 -23.89
CA LEU A 11 -22.80 -27.84 -24.13
C LEU A 11 -23.83 -28.96 -23.95
N ALA A 12 -24.76 -28.84 -23.01
CA ALA A 12 -25.80 -29.84 -22.74
C ALA A 12 -26.84 -29.95 -23.86
N SER A 13 -27.27 -28.84 -24.45
CA SER A 13 -28.28 -28.78 -25.51
C SER A 13 -27.84 -29.41 -26.84
N ASN A 14 -26.53 -29.46 -27.11
CA ASN A 14 -26.00 -29.99 -28.36
C ASN A 14 -25.90 -31.53 -28.26
N GLY A 15 -26.86 -32.23 -28.86
CA GLY A 15 -27.25 -33.63 -28.64
C GLY A 15 -26.22 -34.76 -28.89
N SER A 16 -24.93 -34.49 -29.06
CA SER A 16 -23.89 -35.53 -29.12
C SER A 16 -23.03 -35.52 -27.85
N SER A 17 -23.29 -36.48 -26.97
CA SER A 17 -22.65 -36.62 -25.65
C SER A 17 -21.16 -37.02 -25.70
N ALA A 18 -20.61 -37.33 -26.88
CA ALA A 18 -19.36 -38.07 -27.02
C ALA A 18 -18.26 -37.42 -27.88
N SER A 19 -18.41 -36.18 -28.36
CA SER A 19 -17.33 -35.51 -29.12
C SER A 19 -16.07 -35.27 -28.25
N PRO A 20 -14.84 -35.58 -28.75
CA PRO A 20 -13.58 -35.31 -28.04
C PRO A 20 -13.45 -33.87 -27.55
N THR A 21 -13.85 -32.89 -28.37
CA THR A 21 -13.83 -31.46 -28.02
C THR A 21 -14.69 -31.14 -26.80
N ARG A 22 -15.86 -31.80 -26.68
CA ARG A 22 -16.77 -31.61 -25.55
C ARG A 22 -16.21 -32.21 -24.25
N ARG A 23 -15.52 -33.34 -24.32
CA ARG A 23 -14.83 -33.93 -23.16
C ARG A 23 -13.70 -33.03 -22.67
N TYR A 24 -12.91 -32.51 -23.61
CA TYR A 24 -11.86 -31.55 -23.31
C TYR A 24 -12.43 -30.30 -22.63
N ALA A 25 -13.46 -29.69 -23.23
CA ALA A 25 -14.13 -28.51 -22.68
C ALA A 25 -14.63 -28.76 -21.23
N LYS A 26 -15.32 -29.89 -20.98
CA LYS A 26 -15.77 -30.25 -19.62
C LYS A 26 -14.62 -30.41 -18.63
N ARG A 27 -13.49 -31.00 -19.05
CA ARG A 27 -12.31 -31.16 -18.19
C ARG A 27 -11.71 -29.80 -17.84
N MET A 28 -11.61 -28.91 -18.83
CA MET A 28 -11.10 -27.55 -18.64
C MET A 28 -11.98 -26.72 -17.71
N ILE A 29 -13.31 -26.80 -17.84
CA ILE A 29 -14.24 -26.12 -16.94
C ILE A 29 -14.01 -26.57 -15.49
N ARG A 30 -13.99 -27.89 -15.24
CA ARG A 30 -13.78 -28.44 -13.89
C ARG A 30 -12.45 -27.99 -13.29
N LEU A 31 -11.39 -27.97 -14.11
CA LEU A 31 -10.08 -27.48 -13.69
C LEU A 31 -10.15 -26.02 -13.27
N VAL A 32 -10.70 -25.15 -14.13
CA VAL A 32 -10.83 -23.72 -13.85
C VAL A 32 -11.74 -23.47 -12.63
N GLU A 33 -12.81 -24.23 -12.47
CA GLU A 33 -13.68 -24.15 -11.28
C GLU A 33 -12.93 -24.52 -10.00
N SER A 34 -12.15 -25.60 -10.03
CA SER A 34 -11.35 -26.02 -8.89
C SER A 34 -10.28 -24.99 -8.51
N GLN A 35 -9.57 -24.45 -9.51
CA GLN A 35 -8.56 -23.40 -9.31
C GLN A 35 -9.21 -22.11 -8.78
N ASN A 36 -10.36 -21.72 -9.30
CA ASN A 36 -11.07 -20.53 -8.81
C ASN A 36 -11.55 -20.71 -7.37
N ALA A 37 -12.02 -21.91 -6.99
CA ALA A 37 -12.39 -22.21 -5.63
C ALA A 37 -11.17 -22.16 -4.69
N GLU A 38 -10.04 -22.72 -5.12
CA GLU A 38 -8.78 -22.65 -4.38
C GLU A 38 -8.30 -21.21 -4.20
N ILE A 39 -8.30 -20.39 -5.26
CA ILE A 39 -7.95 -18.97 -5.19
C ILE A 39 -8.87 -18.22 -4.22
N ALA A 40 -10.18 -18.49 -4.23
CA ALA A 40 -11.12 -17.85 -3.31
C ALA A 40 -10.82 -18.21 -1.86
N LEU A 41 -10.52 -19.48 -1.57
CA LEU A 41 -10.14 -19.94 -0.24
C LEU A 41 -8.82 -19.31 0.23
N LEU A 42 -7.80 -19.30 -0.64
CA LEU A 42 -6.49 -18.72 -0.34
C LEU A 42 -6.60 -17.22 -0.07
N ARG A 43 -7.37 -16.47 -0.88
CA ARG A 43 -7.62 -15.05 -0.65
C ARG A 43 -8.30 -14.79 0.69
N LYS A 44 -9.27 -15.63 1.06
CA LYS A 44 -9.92 -15.53 2.37
C LYS A 44 -8.93 -15.79 3.51
N GLN A 45 -8.15 -16.86 3.43
CA GLN A 45 -7.14 -17.17 4.44
C GLN A 45 -6.10 -16.04 4.57
N LEU A 46 -5.67 -15.45 3.46
CA LEU A 46 -4.77 -14.31 3.47
C LEU A 46 -5.39 -13.10 4.18
N ALA A 47 -6.63 -12.76 3.86
CA ALA A 47 -7.35 -11.67 4.52
C ALA A 47 -7.48 -11.91 6.03
N ASP A 48 -7.92 -13.11 6.43
CA ASP A 48 -8.08 -13.50 7.84
C ASP A 48 -6.74 -13.40 8.61
N THR A 49 -5.64 -13.87 8.01
CA THR A 49 -4.31 -13.80 8.66
C THR A 49 -3.77 -12.38 8.75
N GLN A 50 -3.97 -11.57 7.69
CA GLN A 50 -3.59 -10.16 7.70
C GLN A 50 -4.36 -9.38 8.77
N GLU A 51 -5.66 -9.59 8.91
CA GLU A 51 -6.49 -8.98 9.96
C GLU A 51 -5.95 -9.30 11.36
N VAL A 52 -5.64 -10.56 11.63
CA VAL A 52 -5.05 -11.00 12.92
C VAL A 52 -3.68 -10.35 13.16
N ILE A 53 -2.85 -10.25 12.13
CA ILE A 53 -1.52 -9.63 12.25
C ILE A 53 -1.66 -8.14 12.50
N GLU A 54 -2.52 -7.44 11.77
CA GLU A 54 -2.75 -6.01 11.94
C GLU A 54 -3.28 -5.68 13.33
N THR A 55 -4.27 -6.44 13.81
CA THR A 55 -4.84 -6.26 15.15
C THR A 55 -3.78 -6.49 16.24
N ARG A 56 -2.88 -7.46 16.08
CA ARG A 56 -1.76 -7.70 17.00
C ARG A 56 -0.67 -6.63 16.93
N LYS A 57 -0.36 -6.12 15.72
CA LYS A 57 0.66 -5.08 15.50
C LYS A 57 0.20 -3.72 16.04
N LYS A 58 -1.11 -3.44 16.01
CA LYS A 58 -1.69 -2.22 16.55
C LYS A 58 -1.48 -2.17 18.07
N ARG A 59 -0.54 -1.31 18.51
CA ARG A 59 -0.45 -0.95 19.93
C ARG A 59 -1.68 -0.10 20.28
N THR A 60 -2.49 -0.56 21.22
CA THR A 60 -3.69 0.17 21.68
C THR A 60 -3.45 0.95 22.97
N LYS A 61 -2.40 0.61 23.71
CA LYS A 61 -2.07 1.20 25.02
C LYS A 61 -0.61 1.66 25.08
N GLY A 62 -0.32 2.56 26.01
CA GLY A 62 1.03 3.02 26.35
C GLY A 62 1.39 4.38 25.77
N LYS A 63 2.60 4.85 26.10
CA LYS A 63 3.06 6.21 25.77
C LYS A 63 3.05 6.50 24.27
N ARG A 64 3.53 5.57 23.44
CA ARG A 64 3.62 5.75 21.98
C ARG A 64 2.26 6.01 21.32
N VAL A 65 1.22 5.34 21.77
CA VAL A 65 -0.16 5.54 21.26
C VAL A 65 -0.70 6.90 21.69
N LYS A 66 -0.44 7.31 22.94
CA LYS A 66 -0.86 8.60 23.47
C LYS A 66 -0.16 9.79 22.78
N LEU A 67 1.09 9.59 22.36
CA LEU A 67 1.90 10.61 21.70
C LEU A 67 1.75 10.58 20.17
N GLN A 68 1.08 9.58 19.59
CA GLN A 68 0.86 9.51 18.15
C GLN A 68 -0.02 10.68 17.69
N GLY A 69 0.46 11.45 16.71
CA GLY A 69 -0.24 12.65 16.23
C GLY A 69 -0.11 13.90 17.12
N GLN A 70 0.62 13.81 18.25
CA GLN A 70 0.99 14.98 19.04
C GLN A 70 2.41 15.42 18.69
N PHE A 71 2.60 16.73 18.52
CA PHE A 71 3.93 17.30 18.45
C PHE A 71 4.55 17.29 19.84
N VAL A 72 5.62 16.52 20.01
CA VAL A 72 6.35 16.43 21.27
C VAL A 72 7.64 17.22 21.10
N PHE A 73 7.69 18.40 21.70
CA PHE A 73 8.89 19.23 21.74
C PHE A 73 9.52 19.20 23.13
N SER A 74 10.83 19.08 23.17
CA SER A 74 11.61 19.34 24.38
C SER A 74 11.57 20.84 24.71
N THR A 75 11.68 21.18 26.00
CA THR A 75 11.75 22.60 26.42
C THR A 75 12.88 23.35 25.71
N LYS A 76 14.02 22.68 25.47
CA LYS A 76 15.14 23.25 24.71
C LYS A 76 14.78 23.53 23.24
N GLU A 77 13.99 22.66 22.62
CA GLU A 77 13.55 22.83 21.22
C GLU A 77 12.58 24.00 21.10
N ILE A 78 11.64 24.13 22.05
CA ILE A 78 10.71 25.26 22.12
C ILE A 78 11.48 26.57 22.29
N LEU A 79 12.45 26.62 23.22
CA LEU A 79 13.28 27.82 23.44
C LEU A 79 14.06 28.21 22.18
N LYS A 80 14.57 27.24 21.43
CA LYS A 80 15.27 27.49 20.17
C LYS A 80 14.35 28.08 19.10
N ILE A 81 13.14 27.53 18.95
CA ILE A 81 12.13 28.04 18.00
C ILE A 81 11.71 29.47 18.37
N VAL A 82 11.49 29.74 19.67
CA VAL A 82 11.14 31.08 20.16
C VAL A 82 12.25 32.07 19.84
N HIS A 83 13.50 31.73 20.16
CA HIS A 83 14.65 32.60 19.85
C HIS A 83 14.80 32.84 18.34
N GLU A 84 14.63 31.81 17.51
CA GLU A 84 14.71 31.97 16.05
C GLU A 84 13.57 32.85 15.50
N ALA A 85 12.36 32.74 16.06
CA ALA A 85 11.22 33.57 15.67
C ALA A 85 11.35 35.04 16.15
N GLU A 86 12.06 35.28 17.26
CA GLU A 86 12.37 36.62 17.75
C GLU A 86 13.47 37.29 16.92
N GLU A 87 14.51 36.55 16.56
CA GLU A 87 15.62 37.03 15.72
C GLU A 87 15.20 37.25 14.26
N LYS A 88 14.21 36.50 13.77
CA LYS A 88 13.61 36.78 12.46
C LYS A 88 12.92 38.15 12.53
N PRO A 89 13.42 39.18 11.80
CA PRO A 89 12.76 40.48 11.82
C PRO A 89 11.34 40.27 11.30
N LYS A 90 10.34 40.71 12.08
CA LYS A 90 8.95 40.76 11.59
C LYS A 90 8.99 41.59 10.31
N GLU A 91 8.85 40.93 9.17
CA GLU A 91 8.69 41.62 7.89
C GLU A 91 7.62 42.67 8.12
N LYS A 92 8.00 43.94 7.91
CA LYS A 92 7.08 45.05 8.08
C LYS A 92 5.96 44.80 7.09
N LYS A 93 4.81 44.27 7.55
CA LYS A 93 3.59 44.21 6.75
C LYS A 93 3.43 45.61 6.19
N LEU A 94 3.51 45.76 4.87
CA LEU A 94 3.30 47.04 4.22
C LEU A 94 1.93 47.52 4.67
N ARG A 95 1.88 48.46 5.64
CA ARG A 95 0.66 49.18 6.01
C ARG A 95 0.39 50.13 4.86
N GLY A 96 -0.22 49.59 3.83
CA GLY A 96 -0.62 50.32 2.64
C GLY A 96 -1.91 49.74 2.13
N ARG A 97 -2.89 50.61 1.87
CA ARG A 97 -4.06 50.28 1.06
C ARG A 97 -3.60 49.51 -0.18
N PRO A 98 -4.25 48.38 -0.56
CA PRO A 98 -3.85 47.65 -1.74
C PRO A 98 -3.92 48.61 -2.94
N ARG A 99 -2.76 48.97 -3.50
CA ARG A 99 -2.72 49.67 -4.77
C ARG A 99 -3.12 48.64 -5.82
N LYS A 100 -4.21 48.89 -6.55
CA LYS A 100 -4.54 48.13 -7.75
C LYS A 100 -3.36 48.28 -8.71
N ARG A 101 -2.62 47.20 -8.95
CA ARG A 101 -1.76 47.12 -10.12
C ARG A 101 -2.67 46.87 -11.32
N PRO A 102 -2.47 47.54 -12.46
CA PRO A 102 -2.99 47.04 -13.73
C PRO A 102 -2.43 45.63 -13.93
N ILE A 103 -3.31 44.67 -14.21
CA ILE A 103 -2.93 43.30 -14.53
C ILE A 103 -2.33 43.34 -15.93
N GLU A 104 -1.04 43.04 -16.02
CA GLU A 104 -0.41 42.68 -17.29
C GLU A 104 -0.66 41.17 -17.44
N GLU A 105 -1.54 40.81 -18.38
CA GLU A 105 -1.79 39.42 -18.77
C GLU A 105 -0.51 38.89 -19.40
N SER A 106 0.31 38.22 -18.59
CA SER A 106 1.36 37.33 -19.07
C SER A 106 0.80 35.92 -18.98
N GLU A 107 0.45 35.36 -20.13
CA GLU A 107 0.26 33.93 -20.30
C GLU A 107 1.64 33.27 -20.13
N GLU A 108 1.95 32.83 -18.92
CA GLU A 108 3.05 31.89 -18.70
C GLU A 108 2.47 30.48 -18.83
N GLU A 109 2.63 29.94 -20.03
CA GLU A 109 2.41 28.55 -20.40
C GLU A 109 3.26 27.66 -19.46
N ILE A 110 2.60 26.81 -18.68
CA ILE A 110 3.27 25.84 -17.81
C ILE A 110 3.73 24.70 -18.73
N GLU A 111 5.00 24.72 -19.14
CA GLU A 111 5.67 23.52 -19.63
C GLU A 111 5.91 22.58 -18.44
N GLU A 112 5.12 21.50 -18.38
CA GLU A 112 5.38 20.35 -17.52
C GLU A 112 6.60 19.59 -18.05
N GLU A 113 7.81 19.88 -17.54
CA GLU A 113 8.90 18.90 -17.63
C GLU A 113 8.78 17.89 -16.48
N GLU A 114 8.21 16.73 -16.80
CA GLU A 114 8.40 15.47 -16.08
C GLU A 114 9.91 15.14 -16.04
N LEU A 115 10.53 15.22 -14.87
CA LEU A 115 11.83 14.59 -14.63
C LEU A 115 11.70 13.47 -13.59
N GLU A 116 11.41 12.30 -14.15
CA GLU A 116 11.88 10.96 -13.81
C GLU A 116 12.31 10.68 -12.36
N ASN A 117 11.48 9.88 -11.69
CA ASN A 117 11.86 9.03 -10.58
C ASN A 117 13.07 8.14 -10.95
N SER A 118 14.25 8.46 -10.42
CA SER A 118 15.36 7.49 -10.32
C SER A 118 15.58 7.09 -8.85
N SER A 119 14.70 6.22 -8.35
CA SER A 119 14.99 5.45 -7.14
C SER A 119 15.87 4.27 -7.54
N ASN A 120 17.18 4.52 -7.71
CA ASN A 120 18.14 3.46 -7.96
C ASN A 120 18.40 2.68 -6.66
N ASP A 121 17.95 1.43 -6.72
CA ASP A 121 18.44 0.22 -6.08
C ASP A 121 19.76 0.36 -5.28
N SER A 122 19.70 0.04 -3.99
CA SER A 122 20.88 -0.29 -3.22
C SER A 122 20.61 -1.63 -2.54
N GLU A 123 20.93 -2.67 -3.31
CA GLU A 123 21.21 -4.03 -2.85
C GLU A 123 22.14 -3.96 -1.62
N LEU A 124 21.58 -4.23 -0.45
CA LEU A 124 22.37 -4.51 0.75
C LEU A 124 22.12 -5.97 1.11
N GLU A 125 23.09 -6.81 0.73
CA GLU A 125 23.33 -8.15 1.27
C GLU A 125 23.23 -8.10 2.81
N LEU A 126 22.14 -8.64 3.35
CA LEU A 126 22.00 -8.91 4.77
C LEU A 126 22.28 -10.40 5.01
N GLU A 127 23.56 -10.77 4.98
CA GLU A 127 24.06 -11.89 5.75
C GLU A 127 23.90 -11.55 7.23
N ASP A 128 22.83 -12.04 7.87
CA ASP A 128 22.83 -12.17 9.32
C ASP A 128 22.36 -13.56 9.78
N CYS A 129 23.34 -14.26 10.34
CA CYS A 129 23.35 -15.67 10.67
C CYS A 129 22.37 -16.01 11.80
N VAL A 130 21.50 -17.01 11.59
CA VAL A 130 20.74 -17.61 12.70
C VAL A 130 21.55 -18.75 13.32
N ALA A 131 22.15 -18.48 14.49
CA ALA A 131 22.83 -19.48 15.30
C ALA A 131 21.86 -20.59 15.78
N ARG A 132 22.17 -21.85 15.45
CA ARG A 132 21.46 -23.02 16.01
C ARG A 132 22.07 -23.39 17.36
N ARG A 133 21.25 -23.39 18.40
CA ARG A 133 21.63 -23.90 19.74
C ARG A 133 21.55 -25.43 19.73
N THR A 134 22.68 -26.11 19.56
CA THR A 134 22.75 -27.56 19.81
C THR A 134 22.61 -27.80 21.31
N ARG A 135 21.55 -28.50 21.73
CA ARG A 135 21.52 -29.10 23.07
C ARG A 135 22.45 -30.31 23.02
N SER A 136 23.68 -30.15 23.52
CA SER A 136 24.49 -31.30 23.90
C SER A 136 23.76 -32.03 25.02
N ARG A 137 23.37 -33.28 24.76
CA ARG A 137 22.95 -34.20 25.81
C ARG A 137 24.20 -34.60 26.59
N VAL A 138 24.26 -34.17 27.84
CA VAL A 138 25.17 -34.71 28.84
C VAL A 138 24.35 -35.70 29.65
N GLU A 139 24.89 -36.91 29.76
CA GLU A 139 24.44 -38.10 30.49
C GLU A 139 23.34 -38.98 29.84
#